data_AF-A0A381XHM9-F1
#
_entry.id   AF-A0A381XHM9-F1
#
_cell.length_a   1.000
_cell.length_b   1.000
_cell.length_c   1.000
_cell.angle_alpha   90.00
_cell.angle_beta   90.00
_cell.angle_gamma   90.00
#
_symmetry.space_group_name_H-M   'P 1'
#
loop_
_entity.id
_entity.type
_entity.pdbx_description
1 polymer ?
#
loop_
_entity_poly.entity_id
_entity_poly.type
_entity_poly.pdbx_seq_one_letter_code
_entity_poly.pdbx_strand_id
1 'polypeptide(L)'
;LNPSRALLSVYDKTGIVDFARNLVDLGWEIISSGGTANHLLESGLDVTEVSEVTGAQEMLDGRVKTLHPKIHGGILADRSNQEHLKELENRGIKPIDLVVVNLYPFVKDPGIELIDI
;
A
#
# COMPACT_ATOMS: atom_id res chain seq x y z
N LEU A 1 -4.57 -20.90 -2.53
CA LEU A 1 -4.08 -19.91 -1.55
C LEU A 1 -3.98 -18.59 -2.29
N ASN A 2 -4.61 -17.52 -1.81
CA ASN A 2 -4.41 -16.21 -2.41
C ASN A 2 -2.93 -15.81 -2.21
N PRO A 3 -2.28 -15.20 -3.22
CA PRO A 3 -0.92 -14.71 -3.05
C PRO A 3 -0.87 -13.71 -1.89
N SER A 4 0.22 -13.74 -1.13
CA SER A 4 0.46 -12.74 -0.09
C SER A 4 0.58 -11.35 -0.70
N ARG A 5 0.13 -10.32 0.02
CA ARG A 5 0.02 -8.96 -0.51
C ARG A 5 0.83 -7.98 0.34
N ALA A 6 1.66 -7.16 -0.31
CA ALA A 6 2.45 -6.12 0.32
C ALA A 6 1.99 -4.72 -0.13
N LEU A 7 1.81 -3.81 0.83
CA LEU A 7 1.61 -2.38 0.60
C LEU A 7 2.92 -1.62 0.73
N LEU A 8 3.40 -1.04 -0.37
CA LEU A 8 4.64 -0.25 -0.41
C LEU A 8 4.28 1.23 -0.62
N SER A 9 4.63 2.09 0.34
CA SER A 9 4.42 3.54 0.25
C SER A 9 5.54 4.26 0.98
N VAL A 10 6.58 4.66 0.23
CA VAL A 10 7.81 5.21 0.79
C VAL A 10 8.12 6.59 0.22
N TYR A 11 8.57 7.49 1.11
CA TYR A 11 9.22 8.73 0.70
C TYR A 11 10.60 8.44 0.10
N ASP A 12 11.49 7.85 0.91
CA ASP A 12 12.83 7.41 0.50
C ASP A 12 12.73 6.08 -0.25
N LYS A 13 13.12 6.09 -1.51
CA LYS A 13 13.03 4.95 -2.45
C LYS A 13 14.30 4.11 -2.49
N THR A 14 15.28 4.40 -1.64
CA THR A 14 16.55 3.66 -1.59
C THR A 14 16.27 2.17 -1.40
N GLY A 15 16.69 1.36 -2.37
CA GLY A 15 16.56 -0.11 -2.36
C GLY A 15 15.14 -0.66 -2.59
N ILE A 16 14.11 0.18 -2.81
CA ILE A 16 12.72 -0.29 -2.88
C ILE A 16 12.46 -1.19 -4.09
N VAL A 17 13.14 -0.94 -5.21
CA VAL A 17 12.97 -1.72 -6.45
C VAL A 17 13.48 -3.14 -6.27
N ASP A 18 14.69 -3.30 -5.72
CA ASP A 18 15.26 -4.64 -5.48
C ASP A 18 14.47 -5.39 -4.41
N PHE A 19 13.99 -4.68 -3.38
CA PHE A 19 13.10 -5.24 -2.38
C PHE A 19 11.79 -5.76 -2.99
N ALA A 20 11.11 -4.93 -3.80
CA ALA A 20 9.86 -5.29 -4.44
C ALA A 20 10.02 -6.43 -5.46
N ARG A 21 11.13 -6.45 -6.21
CA ARG A 21 11.45 -7.54 -7.15
C ARG A 21 11.55 -8.88 -6.43
N ASN A 22 12.28 -8.94 -5.30
CA ASN A 22 12.37 -10.16 -4.51
C ASN A 22 11.01 -10.63 -3.98
N LEU A 23 10.12 -9.71 -3.61
CA LEU A 23 8.75 -10.08 -3.21
C LEU A 23 7.95 -10.67 -4.37
N VAL A 24 8.03 -10.06 -5.56
CA VAL A 24 7.38 -10.58 -6.77
C VAL A 24 7.92 -11.97 -7.13
N ASP A 25 9.24 -12.18 -7.04
CA ASP A 25 9.87 -13.49 -7.27
C ASP A 25 9.39 -14.57 -6.28
N LEU A 26 9.00 -14.15 -5.07
CA LEU A 26 8.37 -15.01 -4.05
C LEU A 26 6.85 -15.20 -4.27
N GLY A 27 6.28 -14.62 -5.33
CA GLY A 27 4.86 -14.72 -5.67
C GLY A 27 3.95 -13.76 -4.91
N TRP A 28 4.49 -12.67 -4.36
CA TRP A 28 3.69 -11.65 -3.68
C TRP A 28 3.06 -10.66 -4.67
N GLU A 29 1.84 -10.24 -4.36
CA GLU A 29 1.20 -9.09 -5.01
C GLU A 29 1.70 -7.79 -4.38
N ILE A 30 2.13 -6.83 -5.21
CA ILE A 30 2.49 -5.50 -4.76
C ILE A 30 1.32 -4.55 -5.00
N ILE A 31 0.86 -3.90 -3.93
CA ILE A 31 0.01 -2.71 -4.03
C ILE A 31 0.84 -1.47 -3.62
N SER A 32 0.68 -0.36 -4.35
CA SER A 32 1.43 0.87 -4.06
C SER A 32 0.63 2.12 -4.43
N SER A 33 1.12 3.30 -4.05
CA SER A 33 0.45 4.57 -4.36
C SER A 33 1.41 5.69 -4.73
N GLY A 34 0.93 6.62 -5.56
CA GLY A 34 1.65 7.83 -5.99
C GLY A 34 3.08 7.57 -6.45
N GLY A 35 4.03 8.38 -5.97
CA GLY A 35 5.42 8.32 -6.41
C GLY A 35 6.14 6.98 -6.15
N THR A 36 5.65 6.14 -5.22
CA THR A 36 6.22 4.78 -5.06
C THR A 36 5.73 3.86 -6.18
N ALA A 37 4.44 3.89 -6.50
CA ALA A 37 3.86 3.09 -7.58
C ALA A 37 4.54 3.40 -8.91
N ASN A 38 4.63 4.68 -9.26
CA ASN A 38 5.28 5.14 -10.49
C ASN A 38 6.73 4.64 -10.59
N HIS A 39 7.51 4.77 -9.51
CA HIS A 39 8.91 4.36 -9.50
C HIS A 39 9.10 2.85 -9.72
N LEU A 40 8.20 2.03 -9.15
CA LEU A 40 8.22 0.58 -9.32
C LEU A 40 7.77 0.17 -10.73
N LEU A 41 6.70 0.79 -11.27
CA LEU A 41 6.21 0.57 -12.62
C LEU A 41 7.26 0.92 -13.68
N GLU A 42 7.91 2.08 -13.54
CA GLU A 42 9.02 2.52 -14.40
C GLU A 42 10.21 1.56 -14.37
N SER A 43 10.37 0.81 -13.27
CA SER A 43 11.39 -0.22 -13.11
C SER A 43 10.98 -1.60 -13.67
N GLY A 44 9.82 -1.68 -14.33
CA GLY A 44 9.30 -2.88 -14.98
C GLY A 44 8.63 -3.89 -14.04
N LEU A 45 8.27 -3.48 -12.82
CA LEU A 45 7.55 -4.34 -11.88
C LEU A 45 6.03 -4.22 -12.10
N ASP A 46 5.33 -5.34 -11.93
CA ASP A 46 3.87 -5.36 -11.88
C ASP A 46 3.40 -4.84 -10.52
N VAL A 47 2.57 -3.80 -10.54
CA VAL A 47 2.10 -3.09 -9.35
C VAL A 47 0.65 -2.72 -9.55
N THR A 48 -0.20 -3.16 -8.62
CA THR A 48 -1.59 -2.70 -8.55
C THR A 48 -1.63 -1.37 -7.81
N GLU A 49 -2.19 -0.33 -8.41
CA GLU A 49 -2.34 0.94 -7.69
C GLU A 49 -3.41 0.87 -6.59
N VAL A 50 -3.20 1.60 -5.49
CA VAL A 50 -4.20 1.76 -4.42
C VAL A 50 -5.51 2.35 -4.96
N SER A 51 -5.45 3.23 -5.97
CA SER A 51 -6.62 3.77 -6.66
C SER A 51 -7.47 2.65 -7.30
N GLU A 52 -6.84 1.65 -7.91
CA GLU A 52 -7.51 0.49 -8.50
C GLU A 52 -8.13 -0.43 -7.44
N VAL A 53 -7.43 -0.64 -6.31
CA VAL A 53 -7.97 -1.43 -5.19
C VAL A 53 -9.20 -0.74 -4.60
N THR A 54 -9.11 0.57 -4.38
CA THR A 54 -10.14 1.34 -3.68
C THR A 54 -11.33 1.65 -4.58
N GLY A 55 -11.07 1.98 -5.85
CA GLY A 55 -12.01 2.63 -6.76
C GLY A 55 -12.21 4.12 -6.46
N ALA A 56 -11.42 4.69 -5.53
CA ALA A 56 -11.53 6.09 -5.15
C ALA A 56 -10.82 6.97 -6.18
N GLN A 57 -11.45 8.08 -6.55
CA GLN A 57 -10.79 9.11 -7.34
C GLN A 57 -9.76 9.84 -6.48
N GLU A 58 -8.64 10.22 -7.10
CA GLU A 58 -7.64 11.03 -6.44
C GLU A 58 -8.22 12.41 -6.06
N MET A 59 -7.90 12.88 -4.86
CA MET A 59 -8.31 14.20 -4.35
C MET A 59 -7.25 14.76 -3.41
N LEU A 60 -7.24 16.09 -3.26
CA LEU A 60 -6.33 16.82 -2.36
C LEU A 60 -4.86 16.48 -2.62
N ASP A 61 -4.44 16.45 -3.89
CA ASP A 61 -3.08 16.12 -4.32
C ASP A 61 -2.57 14.78 -3.74
N GLY A 62 -3.47 13.80 -3.65
CA GLY A 62 -3.16 12.46 -3.18
C GLY A 62 -3.02 12.31 -1.66
N ARG A 63 -3.34 13.34 -0.87
CA ARG A 63 -3.20 13.35 0.61
C ARG A 63 -4.03 12.31 1.35
N VAL A 64 -5.10 11.78 0.73
CA VAL A 64 -6.06 10.88 1.39
C VAL A 64 -6.26 9.55 0.67
N LYS A 65 -5.38 9.21 -0.29
CA LYS A 65 -5.55 8.04 -1.16
C LYS A 65 -5.54 6.68 -0.44
N THR A 66 -4.78 6.56 0.64
CA THR A 66 -4.67 5.34 1.46
C THR A 66 -5.68 5.30 2.60
N LEU A 67 -6.31 6.44 2.95
CA LEU A 67 -7.30 6.59 4.03
C LEU A 67 -8.66 6.01 3.62
N HIS A 68 -8.67 4.72 3.27
CA HIS A 68 -9.81 4.01 2.72
C HIS A 68 -10.06 2.69 3.45
N PRO A 69 -11.31 2.29 3.75
CA PRO A 69 -11.62 1.04 4.43
C PRO A 69 -11.08 -0.22 3.74
N LYS A 70 -11.00 -0.23 2.40
CA LYS A 70 -10.39 -1.35 1.66
C LYS A 70 -8.88 -1.50 1.89
N ILE A 71 -8.19 -0.45 2.30
CA ILE A 71 -6.76 -0.50 2.66
C ILE A 71 -6.63 -0.81 4.15
N HIS A 72 -7.20 0.03 5.01
CA HIS A 72 -7.08 -0.15 6.46
C HIS A 72 -7.76 -1.43 6.96
N GLY A 73 -8.86 -1.88 6.36
CA GLY A 73 -9.47 -3.17 6.68
C GLY A 73 -8.57 -4.34 6.34
N GLY A 74 -7.84 -4.27 5.21
CA GLY A 74 -6.84 -5.28 4.85
C GLY A 74 -5.66 -5.33 5.82
N ILE A 75 -5.28 -4.20 6.42
CA ILE A 75 -4.21 -4.10 7.41
C ILE A 75 -4.67 -4.53 8.81
N LEU A 76 -5.83 -4.04 9.26
CA LEU A 76 -6.25 -4.06 10.66
C LEU A 76 -7.13 -5.26 11.06
N ALA A 77 -7.63 -6.03 10.10
CA ALA A 77 -8.45 -7.19 10.41
C ALA A 77 -7.67 -8.23 11.23
N ASP A 78 -8.11 -8.47 12.47
CA ASP A 78 -7.65 -9.60 13.27
C ASP A 78 -7.95 -10.93 12.56
N ARG A 79 -6.89 -11.60 12.10
CA ARG A 79 -6.98 -12.85 11.32
C ARG A 79 -7.31 -14.08 12.18
N SER A 80 -7.23 -13.96 13.50
CA SER A 80 -7.68 -15.01 14.41
C SER A 80 -9.20 -14.97 14.65
N ASN A 81 -9.85 -13.84 14.32
CA ASN A 81 -11.29 -13.66 14.44
C ASN A 81 -12.01 -13.99 13.13
N GLN A 82 -12.82 -15.07 13.13
CA GLN A 82 -13.56 -15.52 11.95
C GLN A 82 -14.59 -14.51 11.44
N GLU A 83 -15.17 -13.68 12.31
CA GLU A 83 -16.12 -12.64 11.90
C GLU A 83 -15.43 -11.53 11.10
N HIS A 84 -14.19 -11.16 11.46
CA HIS A 84 -13.41 -10.18 10.69
C HIS A 84 -13.07 -10.73 9.30
N LEU A 85 -12.64 -12.00 9.22
CA LEU A 85 -12.33 -12.63 7.93
C LEU A 85 -13.56 -12.69 7.01
N LYS A 86 -14.72 -13.02 7.57
CA LYS A 86 -15.99 -13.03 6.84
C LYS A 86 -16.40 -11.64 6.38
N GLU A 87 -16.20 -10.61 7.21
CA GLU A 87 -16.47 -9.23 6.82
C GLU A 87 -15.57 -8.77 5.67
N LEU A 88 -14.27 -9.10 5.72
CA LEU A 88 -13.35 -8.84 4.62
C LEU A 88 -13.82 -9.50 3.32
N GLU A 89 -14.15 -10.79 3.37
CA GLU A 89 -14.64 -11.56 2.21
C GLU A 89 -15.91 -10.94 1.62
N ASN A 90 -16.92 -10.66 2.47
CA ASN A 90 -18.19 -10.06 2.04
C ASN A 90 -18.02 -8.70 1.37
N ARG A 91 -16.98 -7.94 1.75
CA ARG A 91 -16.68 -6.61 1.21
C ARG A 91 -15.66 -6.66 0.06
N GLY A 92 -15.17 -7.84 -0.32
CA GLY A 92 -14.13 -8.01 -1.34
C GLY A 92 -12.79 -7.38 -0.95
N ILE A 93 -12.48 -7.32 0.35
CA ILE A 93 -11.23 -6.77 0.86
C ILE A 93 -10.24 -7.92 1.04
N LYS A 94 -9.09 -7.85 0.36
CA LYS A 94 -8.01 -8.82 0.60
C LYS A 94 -7.16 -8.37 1.80
N PRO A 95 -6.71 -9.28 2.67
CA PRO A 95 -5.73 -8.97 3.70
C PRO A 95 -4.43 -8.42 3.11
N ILE A 96 -3.73 -7.59 3.88
CA ILE A 96 -2.39 -7.08 3.58
C ILE A 96 -1.46 -7.74 4.61
N ASP A 97 -0.45 -8.45 4.12
CA ASP A 97 0.48 -9.26 4.92
C ASP A 97 1.72 -8.48 5.34
N LEU A 98 2.09 -7.47 4.55
CA LEU A 98 3.26 -6.65 4.77
C LEU A 98 2.95 -5.20 4.43
N VAL A 99 3.37 -4.29 5.30
CA VAL A 99 3.31 -2.84 5.07
C VAL A 99 4.74 -2.31 5.15
N VAL A 100 5.20 -1.70 4.06
CA VAL A 100 6.52 -1.07 3.93
C VAL A 100 6.32 0.42 3.72
N VAL A 101 6.57 1.18 4.79
CA VAL A 101 6.36 2.62 4.83
C VAL A 101 7.57 3.30 5.46
N ASN A 102 7.96 4.42 4.88
CA ASN A 102 8.79 5.42 5.54
C ASN A 102 8.18 6.80 5.29
N LEU A 103 8.26 7.66 6.30
CA LEU A 103 7.55 8.93 6.34
C LEU A 103 8.40 10.05 5.76
N TYR A 104 7.74 11.12 5.33
CA TYR A 104 8.40 12.37 4.98
C TYR A 104 9.25 12.90 6.15
N PRO A 105 10.38 13.57 5.87
CA PRO A 105 11.34 14.01 6.90
C PRO A 105 10.88 15.29 7.62
N PHE A 106 9.66 15.29 8.18
CA PHE A 106 9.02 16.45 8.79
C PHE A 106 9.86 17.12 9.89
N VAL A 107 10.59 16.34 10.68
CA VAL A 107 11.46 16.87 11.75
C VAL A 107 12.56 17.76 11.19
N LYS A 108 13.07 17.45 10.00
CA LYS A 108 14.15 18.21 9.35
C LYS A 108 13.61 19.43 8.59
N ASP A 109 12.42 19.30 8.02
CA ASP A 109 11.78 20.33 7.20
C ASP A 109 10.28 20.36 7.49
N PRO A 110 9.83 21.16 8.48
CA PRO A 110 8.42 21.17 8.86
C PRO A 110 7.60 21.99 7.85
N GLY A 111 6.59 21.35 7.24
CA GLY A 111 5.68 22.01 6.30
C GLY A 111 4.44 21.18 6.03
N ILE A 112 3.35 21.82 5.59
CA ILE A 112 2.08 21.14 5.28
C ILE A 112 2.24 20.08 4.20
N GLU A 113 3.22 20.24 3.30
CA GLU A 113 3.56 19.29 2.24
C GLU A 113 4.25 18.02 2.75
N LEU A 114 4.72 18.02 4.00
CA LEU A 114 5.47 16.91 4.60
C LEU A 114 4.71 16.26 5.77
N ILE A 115 3.43 16.62 5.94
CA ILE A 115 2.52 15.94 6.86
C ILE A 115 2.06 14.64 6.21
N ASP A 116 2.22 13.53 6.93
CA ASP A 116 1.84 12.19 6.49
C ASP A 116 1.13 11.44 7.63
N ILE A 117 0.17 10.57 7.30
CA ILE A 117 -0.69 9.84 8.25
C ILE A 117 -0.84 8.38 7.81
#